data_AF-A0A847I6B5-F1
#
_entry.id   AF-A0A847I6B5-F1
#
_cell.length_a   1.000
_cell.length_b   1.000
_cell.length_c   1.000
_cell.angle_alpha   90.00
_cell.angle_beta   90.00
_cell.angle_gamma   90.00
#
_symmetry.space_group_name_H-M   'P 1'
#
loop_
_entity.id
_entity.type
_entity.pdbx_description
1 polymer ?
#
loop_
_entity_poly.entity_id
_entity_poly.type
_entity_poly.pdbx_seq_one_letter_code
_entity_poly.pdbx_strand_id
1 'polypeptide(L)'
;MALKQLRLDTLKDLDDGRVSVAVDAALKQASLDCQDRPGNKSARKVTLELALTPVVGQDGDCEDIDVTPTIKRTLPAMGGKAYRMGGQRNGMLVFSEYNPENHAQATVFDINPETGEVDRTIDD
;
A
#
# COMPACT_ATOMS: atom_id res chain seq x y z
N MET A 1 19.98 7.63 35.40
CA MET A 1 18.74 6.87 35.12
C MET A 1 19.10 5.38 35.10
N ALA A 2 18.19 4.49 35.52
CA ALA A 2 18.47 3.06 35.56
C ALA A 2 18.48 2.47 34.13
N LEU A 3 19.50 1.67 33.81
CA LEU A 3 19.55 0.89 32.58
C LEU A 3 18.43 -0.16 32.63
N LYS A 4 17.56 -0.17 31.62
CA LYS A 4 16.51 -1.18 31.46
C LYS A 4 16.87 -2.10 30.32
N GLN A 5 16.67 -3.40 30.52
CA GLN A 5 16.79 -4.38 29.44
C GLN A 5 15.64 -4.19 28.45
N LEU A 6 15.93 -4.26 27.15
CA LEU A 6 14.92 -4.28 26.10
C LEU A 6 14.15 -5.62 26.16
N ARG A 7 12.86 -5.54 26.46
CA ARG A 7 11.90 -6.65 26.50
C ARG A 7 10.55 -6.14 25.99
N LEU A 8 9.62 -7.03 25.68
CA LEU A 8 8.27 -6.64 25.27
C LEU A 8 7.55 -5.83 26.37
N ASP A 9 7.76 -6.17 27.65
CA ASP A 9 7.19 -5.47 28.79
C ASP A 9 7.81 -4.09 29.04
N THR A 10 9.07 -3.89 28.66
CA THR A 10 9.80 -2.62 28.78
C THR A 10 9.75 -1.78 27.51
N LEU A 11 9.19 -2.31 26.41
CA LEU A 11 9.03 -1.62 25.12
C LEU A 11 8.12 -0.39 25.21
N LYS A 12 7.19 -0.39 26.17
CA LYS A 12 6.37 0.78 26.54
C LYS A 12 7.15 1.92 27.18
N ASP A 13 8.34 1.65 27.69
CA ASP A 13 9.22 2.66 28.28
C ASP A 13 10.19 3.23 27.23
N LEU A 14 10.21 2.66 26.03
CA LEU A 14 11.05 3.08 24.91
C LEU A 14 10.35 4.19 24.10
N ASP A 15 11.08 5.25 23.78
CA ASP A 15 10.57 6.42 23.02
C ASP A 15 9.28 7.01 23.65
N ASP A 16 9.28 7.18 24.98
CA ASP A 16 8.13 7.65 25.78
C ASP A 16 6.82 6.88 25.53
N GLY A 17 6.94 5.59 25.18
CA GLY A 17 5.82 4.69 24.92
C GLY A 17 5.17 4.88 23.56
N ARG A 18 5.76 5.67 22.66
CA ARG A 18 5.27 5.85 21.27
C ARG A 18 5.14 4.53 20.54
N VAL A 19 6.08 3.60 20.72
CA VAL A 19 6.02 2.29 20.08
C VAL A 19 4.80 1.49 20.57
N SER A 20 4.52 1.52 21.87
CA SER A 20 3.32 0.89 22.43
C SER A 20 2.05 1.50 21.86
N VAL A 21 1.94 2.83 21.87
CA VAL A 21 0.78 3.55 21.33
C VAL A 21 0.56 3.25 19.85
N ALA A 22 1.64 3.17 19.06
CA ALA A 22 1.57 2.86 17.65
C ALA A 22 1.13 1.41 17.36
N VAL A 23 1.59 0.44 18.17
CA VAL A 23 1.11 -0.95 18.09
C VAL A 23 -0.37 -1.03 18.45
N ASP A 24 -0.79 -0.39 19.54
CA ASP A 24 -2.19 -0.36 19.97
C ASP A 24 -3.10 0.28 18.91
N ALA A 25 -2.67 1.39 18.32
CA ALA A 25 -3.38 2.05 17.24
C ALA A 25 -3.53 1.13 16.01
N ALA A 26 -2.47 0.42 15.62
CA ALA A 26 -2.49 -0.51 14.49
C ALA A 26 -3.43 -1.70 14.75
N LEU A 27 -3.42 -2.27 15.96
CA LEU A 27 -4.33 -3.34 16.37
C LEU A 27 -5.79 -2.87 16.38
N LYS A 28 -6.07 -1.68 16.93
CA LYS A 28 -7.41 -1.09 16.94
C LYS A 28 -7.94 -0.91 15.52
N GLN A 29 -7.13 -0.39 14.61
CA GLN A 29 -7.51 -0.20 13.21
C GLN A 29 -7.73 -1.52 12.48
N ALA A 30 -6.86 -2.52 12.69
CA ALA A 30 -7.06 -3.85 12.10
C ALA A 30 -8.36 -4.51 12.60
N SER A 31 -8.69 -4.33 13.88
CA SER A 31 -9.95 -4.82 14.47
C SER A 31 -11.17 -4.11 13.87
N LEU A 32 -11.13 -2.77 13.78
CA LEU A 32 -12.18 -1.98 13.13
C LEU A 32 -12.39 -2.43 11.68
N ASP A 33 -11.31 -2.68 10.94
CA ASP A 33 -11.39 -3.15 9.56
C ASP A 33 -12.03 -4.53 9.40
N CYS A 34 -11.83 -5.42 10.39
CA CYS A 34 -12.52 -6.71 10.45
C CYS A 34 -14.02 -6.53 10.73
N GLN A 35 -14.41 -5.55 11.54
CA GLN A 35 -15.81 -5.23 11.82
C GLN A 35 -16.51 -4.56 10.63
N ASP A 36 -15.81 -3.66 9.92
CA ASP A 36 -16.33 -2.98 8.73
C ASP A 36 -16.47 -3.95 7.55
N ARG A 37 -15.59 -4.96 7.44
CA ARG A 37 -15.54 -5.91 6.32
C ARG A 37 -15.50 -7.36 6.80
N PRO A 38 -16.57 -7.85 7.46
CA PRO A 38 -16.60 -9.19 8.08
C PRO A 38 -16.64 -10.33 7.05
N GLY A 39 -17.12 -10.05 5.83
CA GLY A 39 -17.14 -11.03 4.74
C GLY A 39 -15.79 -11.24 4.05
N ASN A 40 -14.83 -10.32 4.24
CA ASN A 40 -13.50 -10.45 3.65
C ASN A 40 -12.63 -11.36 4.54
N LYS A 41 -12.33 -12.58 4.06
CA LYS A 41 -11.54 -13.58 4.78
C LYS A 41 -10.02 -13.36 4.72
N SER A 42 -9.55 -12.35 3.99
CA SER A 42 -8.12 -12.04 3.94
C SER A 42 -7.62 -11.54 5.31
N ALA A 43 -6.47 -12.06 5.74
CA ALA A 43 -5.88 -11.71 7.03
C ALA A 43 -5.40 -10.24 7.05
N ARG A 44 -5.66 -9.54 8.15
CA ARG A 44 -5.08 -8.22 8.45
C ARG A 44 -3.80 -8.46 9.24
N LYS A 45 -2.68 -7.90 8.80
CA LYS A 45 -1.38 -8.14 9.42
C LYS A 45 -0.87 -6.86 10.08
N VAL A 46 -0.41 -7.00 11.32
CA VAL A 46 0.35 -5.98 12.04
C VAL A 46 1.72 -6.58 12.32
N THR A 47 2.77 -5.91 11.85
CA THR A 47 4.16 -6.37 11.97
C THR A 47 4.98 -5.32 12.69
N LEU A 48 5.59 -5.71 13.81
CA LEU A 48 6.65 -4.94 14.46
C LEU A 48 7.99 -5.49 13.98
N GLU A 49 8.76 -4.67 13.29
CA GLU A 49 10.09 -4.98 12.78
C GLU A 49 11.12 -4.21 13.60
N LEU A 50 12.08 -4.90 14.20
CA LEU A 50 13.19 -4.29 14.92
C LEU A 50 14.45 -4.52 14.08
N ALA A 51 15.01 -3.46 13.52
CA ALA A 51 16.29 -3.52 12.83
C ALA A 51 17.41 -3.22 13.84
N LEU A 52 18.33 -4.18 14.03
CA LEU A 52 19.49 -4.02 14.89
C LEU A 52 20.74 -3.93 14.01
N THR A 53 21.45 -2.80 14.08
CA THR A 53 22.68 -2.58 13.31
C THR A 53 23.84 -2.42 14.29
N PRO A 54 24.88 -3.28 14.24
CA PRO A 54 26.02 -3.15 15.12
C PRO A 54 26.88 -1.95 14.71
N VAL A 55 27.36 -1.20 15.70
CA VAL A 55 28.36 -0.14 15.56
C VAL A 55 29.68 -0.71 16.06
N VAL A 56 30.60 -0.94 15.13
CA VAL A 56 31.94 -1.46 15.42
C VAL A 56 32.88 -0.31 15.80
N GLY A 57 33.54 -0.46 16.95
CA GLY A 57 34.56 0.46 17.44
C GLY A 57 35.90 0.27 16.73
N GLN A 58 36.87 1.10 17.06
CA GLN A 58 38.21 1.10 16.44
C GLN A 58 38.96 -0.24 16.58
N ASP A 59 38.67 -1.01 17.63
CA ASP A 59 39.32 -2.29 17.90
C ASP A 59 38.61 -3.49 17.23
N GLY A 60 37.55 -3.24 16.45
CA GLY A 60 36.77 -4.28 15.77
C GLY A 60 35.75 -4.99 16.66
N ASP A 61 35.64 -4.58 17.93
CA ASP A 61 34.58 -5.01 18.84
C ASP A 61 33.28 -4.22 18.60
N CYS A 62 32.14 -4.84 18.89
CA CYS A 62 30.84 -4.17 18.84
C CYS A 62 30.67 -3.31 20.09
N GLU A 63 30.91 -1.99 19.97
CA GLU A 63 30.73 -1.04 21.07
C GLU A 63 29.25 -0.75 21.32
N ASP A 64 28.48 -0.52 20.25
CA ASP A 64 27.06 -0.13 20.34
C ASP A 64 26.19 -0.89 19.34
N ILE A 65 24.87 -0.90 19.57
CA ILE A 65 23.88 -1.48 18.66
C ILE A 65 22.75 -0.48 18.46
N ASP A 66 22.62 0.01 17.23
CA ASP A 66 21.50 0.86 16.83
C ASP A 66 20.25 0.01 16.64
N VAL A 67 19.19 0.34 17.36
CA VAL A 67 17.88 -0.34 17.27
C VAL A 67 16.85 0.60 16.66
N THR A 68 16.38 0.28 15.45
CA THR A 68 15.33 1.04 14.76
C THR A 68 14.02 0.24 14.72
N PRO A 69 13.00 0.63 15.51
CA PRO A 69 11.68 0.00 15.45
C PRO A 69 10.85 0.55 14.28
N THR A 70 10.27 -0.34 13.48
CA THR A 70 9.35 -0.01 12.38
C THR A 70 8.06 -0.80 12.54
N ILE A 71 6.91 -0.12 12.51
CA ILE A 71 5.59 -0.76 12.58
C ILE A 71 4.94 -0.70 11.19
N LYS A 72 4.69 -1.88 10.61
CA LYS A 72 4.03 -2.03 9.31
C LYS A 72 2.64 -2.64 9.53
N ARG A 73 1.65 -2.14 8.79
CA ARG A 73 0.30 -2.71 8.74
C ARG A 73 -0.07 -3.03 7.30
N THR A 74 -0.65 -4.20 7.09
CA THR A 74 -1.16 -4.61 5.78
C THR A 74 -2.65 -4.90 5.90
N LEU A 75 -3.44 -4.02 5.30
CA LEU A 75 -4.86 -4.24 5.07
C LEU A 75 -5.05 -4.95 3.73
N PRO A 76 -6.09 -5.78 3.56
CA PRO A 76 -6.36 -6.40 2.28
C PRO A 76 -6.59 -5.33 1.21
N ALA A 77 -5.84 -5.44 0.12
CA ALA A 77 -5.88 -4.48 -0.98
C ALA A 77 -7.30 -4.35 -1.51
N MET A 78 -7.81 -3.12 -1.60
CA MET A 78 -9.03 -2.84 -2.34
C MET A 78 -8.67 -2.89 -3.82
N GLY A 79 -8.96 -4.01 -4.47
CA GLY A 79 -8.85 -4.09 -5.91
C GLY A 79 -9.86 -3.15 -6.54
N GLY A 80 -9.40 -1.99 -7.04
CA GLY A 80 -10.14 -1.26 -8.06
C GLY A 80 -10.19 -2.08 -9.34
N LYS A 81 -11.24 -1.92 -10.15
CA LYS A 81 -11.29 -2.55 -11.48
C LYS A 81 -10.06 -2.13 -12.28
N ALA A 82 -9.38 -3.10 -12.89
CA ALA A 82 -8.26 -2.81 -13.78
C ALA A 82 -8.81 -2.16 -15.05
N TYR A 83 -8.45 -0.90 -15.29
CA TYR A 83 -8.85 -0.16 -16.48
C TYR A 83 -7.69 -0.15 -17.48
N ARG A 84 -7.99 -0.48 -18.75
CA ARG A 84 -6.99 -0.47 -19.83
C ARG A 84 -6.99 0.88 -20.54
N MET A 85 -6.11 1.78 -20.11
CA MET A 85 -5.90 3.09 -20.74
C MET A 85 -5.11 2.96 -22.05
N GLY A 86 -5.47 3.76 -23.05
CA GLY A 86 -4.71 3.89 -24.29
C GLY A 86 -3.63 4.96 -24.15
N GLY A 87 -2.40 4.67 -24.57
CA GLY A 87 -1.33 5.66 -24.59
C GLY A 87 -1.28 6.37 -25.93
N GLN A 88 -1.46 7.70 -25.96
CA GLN A 88 -1.22 8.50 -27.15
C GLN A 88 0.27 8.90 -27.26
N ARG A 89 0.72 9.15 -28.51
CA ARG A 89 2.12 9.49 -28.84
C ARG A 89 2.59 10.84 -28.27
N ASN A 90 1.66 11.65 -27.76
CA ASN A 90 1.89 12.92 -27.04
C ASN A 90 2.08 12.74 -25.52
N GLY A 91 2.05 11.51 -25.00
CA GLY A 91 2.22 11.21 -23.59
C GLY A 91 0.94 11.29 -22.74
N MET A 92 -0.23 11.52 -23.36
CA MET A 92 -1.51 11.53 -22.65
C MET A 92 -2.16 10.13 -22.62
N LEU A 93 -2.77 9.79 -21.48
CA LEU A 93 -3.54 8.55 -21.30
C LEU A 93 -5.01 8.84 -21.59
N VAL A 94 -5.62 8.06 -22.48
CA VAL A 94 -7.03 8.16 -22.85
C VAL A 94 -7.82 6.98 -22.31
N PHE A 95 -9.03 7.25 -21.82
CA PHE A 95 -10.03 6.24 -21.45
C PHE A 95 -11.30 6.48 -22.26
N SER A 96 -12.07 5.43 -22.55
CA SER A 96 -13.37 5.57 -23.21
C SER A 96 -14.46 5.73 -22.14
N GLU A 97 -15.27 6.80 -22.24
CA GLU A 97 -16.39 7.04 -21.31
C GLU A 97 -17.47 5.94 -21.39
N TYR A 98 -17.63 5.35 -22.57
CA TYR A 98 -18.63 4.32 -22.83
C TYR A 98 -18.13 2.90 -22.53
N ASN A 99 -16.83 2.72 -22.33
CA ASN A 99 -16.27 1.44 -21.92
C ASN A 99 -14.95 1.63 -21.14
N PRO A 100 -15.02 1.86 -19.82
CA PRO A 100 -13.84 2.18 -19.03
C PRO A 100 -12.86 1.00 -18.93
N GLU A 101 -13.32 -0.24 -19.13
CA GLU A 101 -12.51 -1.46 -19.00
C GLU A 101 -11.61 -1.73 -20.23
N ASN A 102 -11.94 -1.18 -21.41
CA ASN A 102 -11.16 -1.35 -22.63
C ASN A 102 -11.33 -0.19 -23.65
N HIS A 103 -10.36 0.72 -23.72
CA HIS A 103 -10.37 1.84 -24.69
C HIS A 103 -10.38 1.40 -26.18
N ALA A 104 -10.03 0.14 -26.48
CA ALA A 104 -9.94 -0.36 -27.85
C ALA A 104 -11.24 -1.01 -28.35
N GLN A 105 -12.22 -1.24 -27.47
CA GLN A 105 -13.48 -1.88 -27.86
C GLN A 105 -14.36 -0.88 -28.61
N ALA A 106 -14.60 -1.12 -29.90
CA ALA A 106 -15.54 -0.35 -30.70
C ALA A 106 -16.95 -0.49 -30.12
N THR A 107 -17.64 0.62 -29.94
CA THR A 107 -19.06 0.62 -29.60
C THR A 107 -19.88 0.51 -30.88
N VAL A 108 -21.14 0.07 -30.78
CA VAL A 108 -22.07 0.01 -31.93
C VAL A 108 -22.24 1.37 -32.63
N PHE A 109 -21.90 2.47 -31.95
CA PHE A 109 -21.98 3.83 -32.47
C PHE A 109 -20.77 4.27 -33.31
N ASP A 110 -19.67 3.51 -33.29
CA ASP A 110 -18.44 3.78 -34.08
C ASP A 110 -18.43 3.07 -35.46
N ILE A 111 -19.51 2.35 -35.80
CA ILE A 111 -19.61 1.57 -37.04
C ILE A 111 -20.44 2.37 -38.04
N ASN A 112 -19.81 2.82 -39.13
CA ASN A 112 -20.54 3.43 -40.24
C ASN A 112 -21.46 2.37 -40.89
N PRO A 113 -22.79 2.54 -40.88
CA PRO A 113 -23.73 1.52 -41.33
C PRO A 113 -23.70 1.24 -42.84
N GLU A 114 -22.97 2.02 -43.65
CA GLU A 114 -22.85 1.81 -45.10
C GLU A 114 -21.54 1.14 -45.54
N THR A 115 -20.47 1.21 -44.76
CA THR A 115 -19.14 0.69 -45.16
C THR A 115 -18.51 -0.29 -44.17
N GLY A 116 -19.04 -0.40 -42.95
CA GLY A 116 -18.50 -1.29 -41.92
C GLY A 116 -17.11 -0.90 -41.40
N GLU A 117 -16.59 0.28 -41.79
CA GLU A 117 -15.32 0.81 -41.32
C GLU A 117 -15.51 1.68 -40.07
N VAL A 118 -14.49 1.65 -39.19
CA VAL A 118 -14.45 2.38 -37.93
C VAL A 118 -13.79 3.73 -38.16
N ASP A 119 -14.58 4.77 -38.42
CA ASP A 119 -14.06 6.13 -38.57
C ASP A 119 -13.98 6.79 -37.19
N ARG A 120 -12.78 7.22 -36.79
CA ARG A 120 -12.53 7.93 -35.52
C ARG A 120 -11.76 9.20 -35.82
N THR A 121 -12.40 10.12 -36.54
CA THR A 121 -11.97 11.51 -36.57
C THR A 121 -12.52 12.21 -35.33
N ILE A 122 -11.60 12.70 -34.49
CA ILE A 122 -11.91 13.55 -33.34
C ILE A 122 -12.26 14.92 -33.95
N ASP A 123 -13.52 15.35 -33.83
CA ASP A 123 -13.89 16.76 -34.00
C ASP A 123 -13.17 17.57 -32.90
N ASP A 124 -12.41 18.58 -33.32
CA ASP A 124 -11.68 19.54 -32.47
C ASP A 124 -12.64 20.45 -31.69
#